data_AF-A0A2B7WRE4-F1
#
_entry.id   AF-A0A2B7WRE4-F1
#
_cell.length_a   1.000
_cell.length_b   1.000
_cell.length_c   1.000
_cell.angle_alpha   90.00
_cell.angle_beta   90.00
_cell.angle_gamma   90.00
#
_symmetry.space_group_name_H-M   'P 1'
#
loop_
_entity.id
_entity.type
_entity.pdbx_description
1 polymer ?
#
loop_
_entity_poly.entity_id
_entity_poly.type
_entity_poly.pdbx_seq_one_letter_code
_entity_poly.pdbx_strand_id
1 'polypeptide(L)'
;MVSKVSEWREKGWPIDGIGSQGHLEAGSTFPSSEGVAGAMKALCAVADECAITELDIKGAALVDYENAFKGCLDVENCVGITVWGVSDKDSWRASNTPLLFDANFTPKPAYDAVLGLL
;
A
#
# COMPACT_ATOMS: atom_id res chain seq x y z
N MET A 1 -0.14 10.08 13.34
CA MET A 1 0.81 10.49 12.30
C MET A 1 0.49 11.89 11.80
N VAL A 2 -0.64 12.10 11.10
CA VAL A 2 -1.06 13.38 10.49
C VAL A 2 -0.81 14.60 11.39
N SER A 3 -1.39 14.63 12.60
CA SER A 3 -1.25 15.77 13.51
C SER A 3 0.19 16.09 13.92
N LYS A 4 1.06 15.07 14.04
CA LYS A 4 2.47 15.27 14.41
C LYS A 4 3.31 15.75 13.24
N VAL A 5 3.08 15.23 12.04
CA VAL A 5 3.77 15.73 10.84
C VAL A 5 3.41 17.19 10.59
N SER A 6 2.13 17.57 10.68
CA SER A 6 1.71 18.98 10.59
C SER A 6 2.41 19.86 11.63
N GLU A 7 2.39 19.45 12.90
CA GLU A 7 3.05 20.18 14.00
C GLU A 7 4.56 20.37 13.76
N TRP A 8 5.25 19.33 13.26
CA TRP A 8 6.69 19.40 13.00
C TRP A 8 7.02 20.26 11.78
N ARG A 9 6.25 20.18 10.70
CA ARG A 9 6.43 21.05 9.53
C ARG A 9 6.16 22.51 9.86
N GLU A 10 5.15 22.82 10.69
CA GLU A 10 4.91 24.17 11.22
C GLU A 10 6.09 24.70 12.04
N LYS A 11 6.83 23.81 12.72
CA LYS A 11 8.08 24.13 13.44
C LYS A 11 9.31 24.20 12.53
N GLY A 12 9.15 24.04 11.22
CA GLY A 12 10.22 24.10 10.23
C GLY A 12 11.03 22.82 10.06
N TRP A 13 10.53 21.65 10.50
CA TRP A 13 11.23 20.38 10.28
C TRP A 13 11.01 19.93 8.82
N PRO A 14 12.09 19.55 8.09
CA PRO A 14 12.01 19.18 6.68
C PRO A 14 11.50 17.74 6.53
N ILE A 15 10.18 17.57 6.50
CA ILE A 15 9.52 16.30 6.21
C ILE A 15 8.87 16.43 4.83
N ASP A 16 9.52 15.86 3.83
CA ASP A 16 9.08 15.94 2.43
C ASP A 16 7.95 14.95 2.15
N GLY A 17 8.01 13.75 2.74
CA GLY A 17 7.09 12.67 2.45
C GLY A 17 6.66 11.80 3.62
N ILE A 18 5.56 11.06 3.43
CA ILE A 18 5.09 10.02 4.36
C ILE A 18 4.96 8.68 3.63
N GLY A 19 5.63 7.65 4.17
CA GLY A 19 5.43 6.26 3.78
C GLY A 19 4.40 5.56 4.67
N SER A 20 3.41 4.91 4.05
CA SER A 20 2.58 3.89 4.69
C SER A 20 3.11 2.52 4.32
N GLN A 21 3.33 1.61 5.27
CA GLN A 21 3.83 0.26 4.96
C GLN A 21 2.83 -0.49 4.08
N GLY A 22 1.58 -0.64 4.54
CA GLY A 22 0.56 -1.36 3.79
C GLY A 22 0.59 -2.87 3.99
N HIS A 23 0.99 -3.36 5.17
CA HIS A 23 0.76 -4.77 5.55
C HIS A 23 -0.70 -4.97 5.94
N LEU A 24 -1.49 -5.55 5.04
CA LEU A 24 -2.95 -5.67 5.19
C LEU A 24 -3.38 -7.11 5.49
N GLU A 25 -4.52 -7.23 6.16
CA GLU A 25 -5.26 -8.48 6.34
C GLU A 25 -6.29 -8.66 5.21
N ALA A 26 -6.90 -9.85 5.13
CA ALA A 26 -7.82 -10.21 4.06
C ALA A 26 -9.21 -9.56 4.25
N GLY A 27 -9.77 -9.05 3.16
CA GLY A 27 -11.10 -8.43 3.13
C GLY A 27 -11.23 -7.28 4.13
N SER A 28 -12.33 -7.25 4.88
CA SER A 28 -12.63 -6.15 5.81
C SER A 28 -11.93 -6.25 7.18
N THR A 29 -11.01 -7.20 7.37
CA THR A 29 -10.26 -7.34 8.64
C THR A 29 -9.24 -6.22 8.77
N PHE A 30 -9.27 -5.46 9.88
CA PHE A 30 -8.30 -4.38 10.08
C PHE A 30 -6.88 -4.93 10.36
N PRO A 31 -5.82 -4.36 9.74
CA PRO A 31 -5.85 -3.30 8.73
C PRO A 31 -6.32 -3.80 7.35
N SER A 32 -7.38 -3.20 6.80
CA SER A 32 -8.04 -3.63 5.55
C SER A 32 -7.74 -2.69 4.38
N SER A 33 -7.80 -3.23 3.17
CA SER A 33 -7.67 -2.44 1.93
C SER A 33 -8.80 -1.43 1.73
N GLU A 34 -9.99 -1.69 2.28
CA GLU A 34 -11.14 -0.77 2.22
C GLU A 34 -10.84 0.60 2.85
N GLY A 35 -9.95 0.65 3.84
CA GLY A 35 -9.54 1.89 4.51
C GLY A 35 -8.40 2.65 3.80
N VAL A 36 -7.73 2.05 2.82
CA VAL A 36 -6.49 2.59 2.25
C VAL A 36 -6.72 3.92 1.55
N ALA A 37 -7.79 4.07 0.76
CA ALA A 37 -8.07 5.32 0.06
C ALA A 37 -8.26 6.51 1.03
N GLY A 38 -8.96 6.29 2.15
CA GLY A 38 -9.12 7.32 3.18
C GLY A 38 -7.81 7.61 3.91
N ALA A 39 -7.03 6.58 4.23
CA ALA A 39 -5.74 6.72 4.88
C ALA A 39 -4.75 7.50 4.01
N MET A 40 -4.62 7.15 2.73
CA MET A 40 -3.70 7.84 1.81
C MET A 40 -4.11 9.29 1.63
N LYS A 41 -5.39 9.60 1.38
CA LYS A 41 -5.88 10.99 1.33
C LYS A 41 -5.46 11.81 2.56
N ALA A 42 -5.56 11.23 3.76
CA ALA A 42 -5.17 11.91 5.00
C ALA A 42 -3.65 12.08 5.16
N LEU A 43 -2.85 11.09 4.76
CA LEU A 43 -1.39 11.16 4.85
C LEU A 43 -0.82 12.14 3.82
N CYS A 44 -1.26 12.05 2.57
CA CYS A 44 -0.74 12.87 1.48
C CYS A 44 -1.14 14.35 1.61
N ALA A 45 -2.17 14.68 2.40
CA ALA A 45 -2.60 16.06 2.62
C ALA A 45 -1.65 16.89 3.50
N VAL A 46 -0.67 16.27 4.19
CA VAL A 46 0.19 16.97 5.18
C VAL A 46 1.68 16.90 4.87
N ALA A 47 2.06 16.25 3.76
CA ALA A 47 3.42 16.18 3.23
C ALA A 47 3.40 16.54 1.74
N ASP A 48 4.55 16.84 1.16
CA ASP A 48 4.61 17.20 -0.26
C ASP A 48 4.38 15.97 -1.13
N GLU A 49 4.84 14.79 -0.66
CA GLU A 49 4.58 13.50 -1.28
C GLU A 49 4.18 12.41 -0.27
N CYS A 50 3.62 11.32 -0.77
CA CYS A 50 3.36 10.12 0.01
C CYS A 50 3.56 8.87 -0.83
N ALA A 51 3.73 7.72 -0.18
CA ALA A 51 3.88 6.45 -0.87
C ALA A 51 3.33 5.29 -0.05
N ILE A 52 2.92 4.21 -0.73
CA ILE A 52 2.79 2.89 -0.12
C ILE A 52 4.13 2.17 -0.30
N THR A 53 4.76 1.72 0.78
CA THR A 53 6.20 1.40 0.79
C THR A 53 6.53 -0.08 0.96
N GLU A 54 5.61 -0.87 1.51
CA GLU A 54 5.85 -2.28 1.89
C GLU A 54 4.57 -3.12 1.69
N LEU A 55 3.85 -2.92 0.59
CA LEU A 55 2.52 -3.52 0.38
C LEU A 55 2.58 -5.04 0.31
N ASP A 56 1.85 -5.70 1.20
CA ASP A 56 1.50 -7.11 1.12
C ASP A 56 0.11 -7.34 1.75
N ILE A 57 -0.71 -8.21 1.16
CA ILE A 57 -2.11 -8.41 1.58
C ILE A 57 -2.36 -9.90 1.73
N LYS A 58 -2.74 -10.33 2.93
CA LYS A 58 -3.02 -11.75 3.20
C LYS A 58 -3.98 -12.35 2.17
N GLY A 59 -3.57 -13.45 1.56
CA GLY A 59 -4.31 -14.17 0.52
C GLY A 59 -4.21 -13.55 -0.88
N ALA A 60 -3.74 -12.30 -1.01
CA ALA A 60 -3.63 -11.57 -2.27
C ALA A 60 -4.91 -11.62 -3.11
N ALA A 61 -6.06 -11.31 -2.49
CA ALA A 61 -7.31 -11.19 -3.23
C ALA A 61 -7.22 -10.02 -4.22
N LEU A 62 -7.74 -10.23 -5.44
CA LEU A 62 -7.69 -9.22 -6.50
C LEU A 62 -8.31 -7.88 -6.05
N VAL A 63 -9.46 -7.92 -5.37
CA VAL A 63 -10.19 -6.73 -4.91
C VAL A 63 -9.40 -5.95 -3.85
N ASP A 64 -8.65 -6.65 -3.00
CA ASP A 64 -7.88 -5.99 -1.95
C ASP A 64 -6.66 -5.26 -2.55
N TYR A 65 -6.01 -5.89 -3.53
CA TYR A 65 -4.93 -5.24 -4.29
C TYR A 65 -5.43 -4.07 -5.14
N GLU A 66 -6.57 -4.21 -5.81
CA GLU A 66 -7.19 -3.08 -6.54
C GLU A 66 -7.48 -1.90 -5.62
N ASN A 67 -8.08 -2.16 -4.46
CA ASN A 67 -8.41 -1.13 -3.47
C ASN A 67 -7.14 -0.43 -2.95
N ALA A 68 -6.08 -1.19 -2.65
CA ALA A 68 -4.81 -0.62 -2.22
C ALA A 68 -4.15 0.25 -3.30
N PHE A 69 -4.15 -0.21 -4.56
CA PHE A 69 -3.58 0.54 -5.68
C PHE A 69 -4.37 1.81 -6.00
N LYS A 70 -5.70 1.73 -6.08
CA LYS A 70 -6.57 2.90 -6.27
C LYS A 70 -6.37 3.94 -5.17
N GLY A 71 -6.11 3.52 -3.94
CA GLY A 71 -5.83 4.42 -2.82
C GLY A 71 -4.63 5.35 -3.05
N CYS A 72 -3.66 4.96 -3.89
CA CYS A 72 -2.57 5.83 -4.33
C CYS A 72 -2.87 6.49 -5.67
N LEU A 73 -3.37 5.73 -6.67
CA LEU A 73 -3.64 6.25 -8.03
C LEU A 73 -4.62 7.42 -8.03
N ASP A 74 -5.57 7.44 -7.09
CA ASP A 74 -6.57 8.51 -6.95
C ASP A 74 -6.05 9.75 -6.18
N VAL A 75 -4.78 9.77 -5.78
CA VAL A 75 -4.16 10.85 -4.99
C VAL A 75 -2.96 11.44 -5.74
N GLU A 76 -3.10 12.68 -6.19
CA GLU A 76 -2.15 13.34 -7.12
C GLU A 76 -0.68 13.32 -6.65
N ASN A 77 -0.43 13.51 -5.35
CA ASN A 77 0.92 13.49 -4.79
C ASN A 77 1.32 12.15 -4.15
N CYS A 78 0.61 11.07 -4.46
CA CYS A 78 1.09 9.73 -4.16
C CYS A 78 2.06 9.26 -5.24
N VAL A 79 3.36 9.26 -4.90
CA VAL A 79 4.43 9.12 -5.88
C VAL A 79 4.78 7.68 -6.23
N GLY A 80 4.26 6.70 -5.49
CA GLY A 80 4.49 5.30 -5.82
C GLY A 80 3.96 4.28 -4.83
N ILE A 81 4.00 3.03 -5.30
CA ILE A 81 3.69 1.82 -4.53
C ILE A 81 4.87 0.86 -4.67
N THR A 82 5.36 0.34 -3.55
CA THR A 82 6.32 -0.77 -3.50
C THR A 82 5.68 -1.96 -2.81
N VAL A 83 5.63 -3.12 -3.49
CA VAL A 83 5.22 -4.40 -2.89
C VAL A 83 6.39 -5.04 -2.14
N TRP A 84 6.13 -5.67 -1.00
CA TRP A 84 7.17 -6.14 -0.09
C TRP A 84 7.69 -7.55 -0.42
N GLY A 85 8.17 -7.69 -1.64
CA GLY A 85 8.71 -8.92 -2.21
C GLY A 85 8.09 -9.26 -3.55
N VAL A 86 8.68 -10.24 -4.23
CA VAL A 86 8.20 -10.72 -5.54
C VAL A 86 7.27 -11.91 -5.37
N SER A 87 7.77 -13.01 -4.82
CA SER A 87 7.07 -14.29 -4.72
C SER A 87 6.68 -14.62 -3.28
N ASP A 88 5.51 -15.25 -3.13
CA ASP A 88 5.00 -15.75 -1.84
C ASP A 88 6.03 -16.58 -1.06
N LYS A 89 6.90 -17.33 -1.75
CA LYS A 89 7.89 -18.20 -1.06
C LYS A 89 8.96 -17.41 -0.31
N ASP A 90 9.27 -16.19 -0.77
CA ASP A 90 10.36 -15.37 -0.25
C ASP A 90 9.83 -14.26 0.69
N SER A 91 8.50 -14.17 0.85
CA SER A 91 7.86 -13.19 1.73
C SER A 91 8.15 -13.47 3.20
N TRP A 92 8.34 -12.42 4.00
CA TRP A 92 8.36 -12.52 5.46
C TRP A 92 7.02 -13.00 6.06
N ARG A 93 5.93 -12.92 5.29
CA ARG A 93 4.59 -13.43 5.59
C ARG A 93 4.22 -14.64 4.71
N ALA A 94 5.18 -15.49 4.33
CA ALA A 94 4.97 -16.58 3.36
C ALA A 94 3.73 -17.47 3.62
N SER A 95 3.42 -17.77 4.88
CA SER A 95 2.24 -18.57 5.25
C SER A 95 0.89 -17.93 4.88
N ASN A 96 0.89 -16.64 4.58
CA ASN A 96 -0.29 -15.86 4.18
C ASN A 96 -0.42 -15.72 2.65
N THR A 97 0.53 -16.21 1.86
CA THR A 97 0.58 -16.06 0.40
C THR A 97 0.22 -14.63 -0.07
N PRO A 98 0.96 -13.59 0.38
CA PRO A 98 0.43 -12.23 0.39
C PRO A 98 0.87 -11.38 -0.82
N LEU A 99 1.67 -11.94 -1.75
CA LEU A 99 2.28 -11.21 -2.85
C LEU A 99 1.61 -11.51 -4.21
N LEU A 100 2.10 -10.83 -5.25
CA LEU A 100 1.56 -10.89 -6.60
C LEU A 100 2.00 -12.12 -7.41
N PHE A 101 3.04 -12.83 -6.97
CA PHE A 101 3.52 -14.06 -7.61
C PHE A 101 3.49 -15.23 -6.64
N ASP A 102 3.13 -16.41 -7.15
CA ASP A 102 3.14 -17.64 -6.36
C ASP A 102 4.57 -18.17 -6.12
N ALA A 103 4.69 -19.31 -5.43
CA ALA A 103 5.97 -19.94 -5.11
C ALA A 103 6.80 -20.40 -6.33
N ASN A 104 6.19 -20.48 -7.52
CA ASN A 104 6.87 -20.82 -8.77
C ASN A 104 7.21 -19.58 -9.61
N PHE A 105 7.03 -18.37 -9.05
CA PHE A 105 7.13 -17.09 -9.76
C PHE A 105 6.11 -16.94 -10.91
N THR A 106 4.96 -17.60 -10.80
CA THR A 106 3.84 -17.40 -11.72
C THR A 106 2.99 -16.24 -11.22
N PRO A 107 2.57 -15.29 -12.08
CA PRO A 107 1.69 -14.20 -11.67
C PRO A 107 0.36 -14.76 -11.15
N LYS A 108 -0.12 -14.20 -10.05
CA LYS A 108 -1.42 -14.51 -9.45
C LYS A 108 -2.50 -13.59 -10.04
N PRO A 109 -3.80 -13.90 -9.90
CA PRO A 109 -4.87 -13.03 -10.41
C PRO A 109 -4.80 -11.56 -9.96
N ALA A 110 -4.26 -11.29 -8.77
CA ALA A 110 -4.04 -9.92 -8.29
C ALA A 110 -3.03 -9.13 -9.14
N TYR A 111 -2.04 -9.78 -9.76
CA TYR A 111 -1.09 -9.14 -10.67
C TYR A 111 -1.82 -8.58 -11.90
N ASP A 112 -2.65 -9.41 -12.54
CA ASP A 112 -3.42 -9.02 -13.72
C ASP A 112 -4.46 -7.94 -13.38
N ALA A 113 -5.08 -8.01 -12.20
CA ALA A 113 -6.02 -7.00 -11.72
C ALA A 113 -5.36 -5.63 -11.57
N VAL A 114 -4.15 -5.57 -11.00
CA VAL A 114 -3.37 -4.33 -10.89
C VAL A 114 -2.97 -3.79 -12.27
N LEU A 115 -2.52 -4.66 -13.19
CA LEU A 115 -2.20 -4.25 -14.56
C LEU A 115 -3.40 -3.64 -15.27
N GLY A 116 -4.62 -4.14 -15.03
CA GLY A 116 -5.85 -3.62 -15.62
C GLY A 116 -6.27 -2.23 -15.13
N LEU A 117 -5.60 -1.67 -14.11
CA LEU A 117 -5.84 -0.30 -13.61
C LEU A 117 -5.02 0.77 -14.34
N LEU A 118 -4.04 0.36 -15.16
CA LEU A 118 -3.08 1.23 -15.86
C LEU A 118 -3.45 1.37 -17.34
#